data_AF-A0A0Q9Y0Y7-F1
#
_entry.id   AF-A0A0Q9Y0Y7-F1
#
_cell.length_a   1.000
_cell.length_b   1.000
_cell.length_c   1.000
_cell.angle_alpha   90.00
_cell.angle_beta   90.00
_cell.angle_gamma   90.00
#
_symmetry.space_group_name_H-M   'P 1'
#
loop_
_entity.id
_entity.type
_entity.pdbx_description
1 polymer ?
#
loop_
_entity_poly.entity_id
_entity_poly.type
_entity_poly.pdbx_seq_one_letter_code
_entity_poly.pdbx_strand_id
1 'polypeptide(L)' 'MLKINSFENASAVNVGQNLLADWRNSDKKTQGYGQNFGDGSEFLNPQSFIDDRDQVDSPASFNALPKKREG' A
#
# COMPACT_ATOMS: atom_id res chain seq x y z
N MET A 1 -2.79 28.08 -14.07
CA MET A 1 -2.21 27.80 -12.75
C MET A 1 -2.75 26.46 -12.29
N LEU A 2 -1.88 25.47 -12.02
CA LEU A 2 -2.32 24.18 -11.50
C LEU A 2 -2.59 24.34 -10.01
N LYS A 3 -3.83 24.08 -9.57
CA LYS A 3 -4.20 24.10 -8.16
C LYS A 3 -4.61 22.70 -7.73
N ILE A 4 -3.89 22.15 -6.78
CA ILE A 4 -4.17 20.84 -6.18
C ILE A 4 -4.53 21.09 -4.72
N ASN A 5 -5.69 20.59 -4.31
CA ASN A 5 -6.27 20.91 -3.00
C ASN A 5 -5.74 19.99 -1.89
N SER A 6 -5.35 18.76 -2.23
CA SER A 6 -4.73 17.82 -1.29
C SER A 6 -3.94 16.74 -2.04
N PHE A 7 -2.98 16.15 -1.35
CA PHE A 7 -2.28 14.93 -1.76
C PHE A 7 -2.35 13.91 -0.63
N GLU A 8 -2.49 12.65 -1.00
CA GLU A 8 -2.49 11.53 -0.05
C GLU A 8 -1.24 10.68 -0.21
N ASN A 9 -1.04 9.74 0.72
CA ASN A 9 0.14 8.89 0.75
C ASN A 9 0.29 8.11 -0.57
N ALA A 10 1.52 8.12 -1.10
CA ALA A 10 1.90 7.48 -2.35
C ALA A 10 1.18 7.96 -3.62
N SER A 11 0.82 9.24 -3.65
CA SER A 11 0.34 9.93 -4.85
C SER A 11 1.49 10.26 -5.82
N ALA A 12 1.19 10.24 -7.12
CA ALA A 12 2.09 10.68 -8.19
C ALA A 12 1.43 11.80 -9.00
N VAL A 13 2.19 12.85 -9.34
CA VAL A 13 1.72 13.90 -10.25
C VAL A 13 2.67 14.07 -11.39
N ASN A 14 2.11 14.18 -12.59
CA ASN A 14 2.86 14.38 -13.81
C ASN A 14 2.33 15.55 -14.60
N VAL A 15 3.25 16.35 -15.15
CA VAL A 15 2.94 17.56 -15.94
C VAL A 15 3.85 17.60 -17.17
N GLY A 16 3.27 17.79 -18.36
CA GLY A 16 4.01 17.77 -19.63
C GLY A 16 4.11 16.37 -20.26
N GLN A 17 4.97 16.20 -21.27
CA GLN A 17 5.23 14.88 -21.85
C GLN A 17 6.24 14.11 -21.02
N ASN A 18 5.73 13.35 -20.06
CA ASN A 18 6.49 12.40 -19.28
C ASN A 18 5.66 11.12 -19.21
N LEU A 19 6.26 10.00 -19.58
CA LEU A 19 5.64 8.70 -19.38
C LEU A 19 6.06 8.32 -17.96
N LEU A 20 5.11 8.18 -17.04
CA LEU A 20 5.30 7.63 -15.69
C LEU A 20 5.75 6.15 -15.73
N ALA A 21 6.72 5.85 -16.59
CA ALA A 21 7.27 4.54 -16.79
C ALA A 21 7.85 4.08 -15.46
N ASP A 22 7.43 2.88 -15.06
CA ASP A 22 7.89 2.20 -13.85
C ASP A 22 7.50 2.85 -12.52
N TRP A 23 6.60 3.84 -12.48
CA TRP A 23 6.02 4.26 -11.20
C TRP A 23 5.18 3.12 -10.61
N ARG A 24 5.46 2.76 -9.35
CA ARG A 24 4.71 1.76 -8.59
C ARG A 24 4.43 2.27 -7.18
N ASN A 25 3.24 1.95 -6.68
CA ASN A 25 2.87 2.14 -5.29
C ASN A 25 2.52 0.78 -4.67
N SER A 26 2.93 0.56 -3.43
CA SER A 26 2.57 -0.59 -2.59
C SER A 26 2.12 -0.08 -1.23
N ASP A 27 0.91 -0.44 -0.80
CA ASP A 27 0.37 -0.09 0.51
C ASP A 27 0.09 -1.33 1.37
N LYS A 28 0.30 -1.17 2.68
CA LYS A 28 -0.06 -2.17 3.70
C LYS A 28 -0.98 -1.53 4.73
N LYS A 29 -2.10 -2.19 5.04
CA LYS A 29 -3.07 -1.72 6.03
C LYS A 29 -3.26 -2.77 7.12
N THR A 30 -3.01 -2.39 8.37
CA THR A 30 -3.34 -3.20 9.54
C THR A 30 -4.64 -2.69 10.13
N GLN A 31 -5.76 -3.36 9.85
CA GLN A 31 -7.10 -2.88 10.22
C GLN A 31 -7.58 -3.31 11.62
N GLY A 32 -6.75 -4.01 12.40
CA GLY A 32 -7.10 -4.44 13.76
C GLY A 32 -8.38 -5.29 13.82
N TYR A 33 -9.14 -5.17 14.90
CA TYR A 33 -10.34 -5.98 15.17
C TYR A 33 -11.66 -5.42 14.60
N GLY A 34 -11.62 -4.35 13.80
CA GLY A 34 -12.82 -3.70 13.27
C GLY A 34 -13.60 -2.87 14.31
N GLN A 35 -14.79 -2.38 13.94
CA GLN A 35 -15.65 -1.60 14.83
C GLN A 35 -16.52 -2.52 15.71
N ASN A 36 -16.60 -2.21 17.00
CA ASN A 36 -17.49 -2.87 17.95
C ASN A 36 -18.62 -1.92 18.34
N PHE A 37 -19.87 -2.37 18.16
CA PHE A 37 -21.08 -1.60 18.46
C PHE A 37 -22.03 -2.45 19.30
N GLY A 38 -22.69 -1.83 20.27
CA GLY A 38 -23.70 -2.44 21.14
C GLY A 38 -23.24 -2.54 22.60
N ASP A 39 -24.21 -2.62 23.51
CA ASP A 39 -23.95 -2.75 24.94
C ASP A 39 -23.30 -4.12 25.23
N GLY A 40 -22.15 -4.11 25.93
CA GLY A 40 -21.36 -5.32 26.20
C GLY A 40 -20.33 -5.69 25.13
N SER A 41 -20.08 -4.84 24.14
CA SER A 41 -19.05 -5.05 23.09
C SER A 41 -17.63 -4.67 23.54
N GLU A 42 -17.25 -5.09 24.75
CA GLU A 42 -15.93 -4.82 25.31
C GLU A 42 -14.88 -5.81 24.79
N PHE A 43 -13.77 -5.29 24.25
CA PHE A 43 -12.59 -6.11 24.01
C PHE A 43 -11.87 -6.36 25.33
N LEU A 44 -11.97 -7.58 25.85
CA LEU A 44 -11.21 -7.99 27.03
C LEU A 44 -9.92 -8.68 26.56
N ASN A 45 -8.78 -8.04 26.86
CA ASN A 45 -7.43 -8.51 26.54
C ASN A 45 -7.17 -8.80 25.04
N PRO A 46 -7.39 -7.84 24.12
CA PRO A 46 -6.99 -8.02 22.73
C PRO A 46 -5.46 -8.16 22.66
N GLN A 47 -4.98 -9.37 22.36
CA GLN A 47 -3.57 -9.64 22.09
C GLN A 47 -3.34 -9.73 20.60
N SER A 48 -2.42 -8.92 20.09
CA SER A 48 -1.92 -9.05 18.73
C SER A 48 -0.52 -9.66 18.77
N PHE A 49 -0.30 -10.68 17.94
CA PHE A 49 0.98 -11.32 17.74
C PHE A 49 1.23 -11.42 16.24
N ILE A 50 2.40 -10.98 15.80
CA ILE A 50 2.85 -11.12 14.41
C ILE A 50 3.90 -12.23 14.41
N ASP A 51 3.51 -13.44 14.00
CA ASP A 51 4.46 -14.55 13.78
C ASP A 51 5.05 -14.41 12.37
N ASP A 52 6.13 -13.65 12.26
CA ASP A 52 6.89 -13.51 11.02
C ASP A 52 8.15 -14.40 11.07
N ARG A 53 8.05 -15.58 10.47
CA ARG A 53 9.13 -16.58 10.48
C ARG A 53 10.26 -16.29 9.51
N ASP A 54 10.02 -15.46 8.50
CA ASP A 54 11.01 -15.12 7.48
C ASP A 54 11.50 -13.67 7.58
N GLN A 55 10.93 -12.88 8.50
CA GLN A 55 11.20 -11.45 8.70
C GLN A 55 10.87 -10.60 7.46
N VAL A 56 10.12 -11.16 6.50
CA VAL A 56 9.76 -10.48 5.25
C VAL A 56 8.33 -9.97 5.38
N ASP A 57 8.21 -8.72 5.81
CA ASP A 57 6.91 -8.10 5.91
C ASP A 57 6.40 -7.62 4.54
N SER A 58 5.43 -8.34 3.96
CA SER A 58 4.69 -7.97 2.74
C SER A 58 5.56 -7.74 1.48
N PRO A 59 6.19 -8.79 0.92
CA PRO A 59 6.99 -8.66 -0.30
C PRO A 59 6.12 -8.22 -1.49
N ALA A 60 6.47 -7.09 -2.11
CA ALA A 60 5.80 -6.59 -3.31
C ALA A 60 6.60 -7.00 -4.56
N SER A 61 6.01 -7.83 -5.43
CA SER A 61 6.62 -8.21 -6.71
C SER A 61 5.97 -7.44 -7.87
N PHE A 62 6.79 -6.79 -8.69
CA PHE A 62 6.35 -6.15 -9.93
C PHE A 62 6.97 -6.91 -11.11
N ASN A 63 6.17 -7.70 -11.82
CA ASN A 63 6.66 -8.41 -13.01
C ASN A 63 6.98 -7.40 -14.12
N ALA A 64 8.26 -7.19 -14.42
CA ALA A 64 8.68 -6.56 -15.67
C ALA A 64 8.65 -7.60 -16.79
N LEU A 65 8.00 -7.28 -17.92
CA LEU A 65 8.07 -8.12 -19.11
C LEU A 65 9.55 -8.24 -19.54
N PRO A 66 10.05 -9.43 -19.89
CA PRO A 66 11.42 -9.58 -20.34
C PRO A 66 11.64 -8.71 -21.58
N LYS A 67 12.68 -7.86 -21.54
CA LYS A 67 13.07 -6.98 -22.64
C LYS A 67 13.29 -7.83 -23.89
N LYS A 68 12.42 -7.71 -24.89
CA LYS A 68 12.59 -8.39 -26.18
C LYS A 68 13.88 -7.86 -26.78
N ARG A 69 14.86 -8.73 -27.03
CA ARG A 69 16.09 -8.36 -27.72
C ARG A 69 15.71 -7.99 -29.15
N GLU A 70 15.89 -6.72 -29.51
CA GLU A 70 15.83 -6.29 -30.90
C GLU A 70 17.11 -6.80 -31.57
N GLY A 71 16.93 -7.56 -32.65
CA GLY A 71 18.01 -8.12 -33.48
C GLY A 71 18.27 -7.26 -34.71
#